data_AF-A0A8C4W1L9-F1
#
_entry.id   AF-A0A8C4W1L9-F1
#
_cell.length_a   1.000
_cell.length_b   1.000
_cell.length_c   1.000
_cell.angle_alpha   90.00
_cell.angle_beta   90.00
_cell.angle_gamma   90.00
#
_symmetry.space_group_name_H-M   'P 1'
#
loop_
_entity.id
_entity.type
_entity.pdbx_description
1 polymer ?
#
loop_
_entity_poly.entity_id
_entity_poly.type
_entity_poly.pdbx_seq_one_letter_code
_entity_poly.pdbx_strand_id
1 'polypeptide(L)'
;MILHSLRFNSMIRVTGEFSGDFPISVWATETHCWLCQPIAKSFTMLHITEFIVGNLTIAQIEDNRTFVEQGSSSATDTLTLISFFLHDPSNYFKSASFIYNWDFGDGTQLVTEESFVYYNYSTVGNCKVHLKVVAEWEQIESATHERKIVQKTGDFTTELELLETRVMENLSLSLHINGSPPLTLCWLIKAECIPLEEEKCHLVVINGSSYNLSHTFRNAGQYCLSVRVENDVNMLQTYHEIKVWPTGIHPAFFALPCIALISVMLGFVIYTTFRSSSQQKDLVESNCGRICCRSCFLQPPQEYWETVRESHRLLHPLYKPVKTYTV
;
A
#
# COMPACT_ATOMS: atom_id res chain seq x y z
N MET A 1 28.67 40.36 17.05
CA MET A 1 27.41 41.03 17.47
C MET A 1 26.30 39.99 17.35
N ILE A 2 25.91 39.38 18.47
CA ILE A 2 24.91 38.30 18.49
C ILE A 2 23.54 38.99 18.53
N LEU A 3 22.80 38.95 17.42
CA LEU A 3 21.40 39.39 17.41
C LEU A 3 20.59 38.38 18.23
N HIS A 4 20.20 38.74 19.45
CA HIS A 4 19.15 38.04 20.16
C HIS A 4 17.82 38.33 19.45
N SER A 5 17.23 37.33 18.78
CA SER A 5 15.86 37.44 18.29
C SER A 5 14.91 37.37 19.50
N LEU A 6 14.47 38.53 20.00
CA LEU A 6 13.39 38.59 20.97
C LEU A 6 12.08 38.18 20.26
N ARG A 7 11.56 37.02 20.62
CA ARG A 7 10.29 36.50 20.09
C ARG A 7 9.16 37.05 20.96
N PHE A 8 8.40 37.98 20.41
CA PHE A 8 7.18 38.48 21.05
C PHE A 8 6.00 37.58 20.65
N ASN A 9 5.19 37.17 21.63
CA ASN A 9 3.95 36.43 21.41
C ASN A 9 2.77 37.30 21.83
N SER A 10 1.75 37.40 20.98
CA SER A 10 0.50 38.08 21.28
C SER A 10 -0.65 37.20 20.82
N MET A 11 -1.65 37.03 21.68
CA MET A 11 -2.83 36.21 21.42
C MET A 11 -4.03 37.13 21.22
N ILE A 12 -4.69 37.01 20.07
CA ILE A 12 -5.95 37.70 19.78
C ILE A 12 -7.05 36.66 19.87
N ARG A 13 -8.08 36.91 20.69
CA ARG A 13 -9.32 36.13 20.68
C ARG A 13 -10.33 36.82 19.78
N VAL A 14 -10.80 36.09 18.77
CA VAL A 14 -11.87 36.52 17.88
C VAL A 14 -13.09 35.65 18.16
N THR A 15 -14.23 36.27 18.39
CA THR A 15 -15.52 35.58 18.55
C THR A 15 -16.41 35.98 17.38
N GLY A 16 -16.89 34.99 16.62
CA GLY A 16 -17.85 35.19 15.53
C GLY A 16 -19.12 34.42 15.83
N GLU A 17 -20.28 35.01 15.52
CA GLU A 17 -21.59 34.36 15.62
C GLU A 17 -21.90 33.45 14.41
N PHE A 18 -21.19 33.66 13.31
CA PHE A 18 -21.46 33.00 12.03
C PHE A 18 -20.27 32.15 11.57
N SER A 19 -20.58 31.06 10.87
CA SER A 19 -19.61 30.30 10.11
C SER A 19 -19.10 31.09 8.91
N GLY A 20 -17.87 30.80 8.48
CA GLY A 20 -17.26 31.45 7.33
C GLY A 20 -15.74 31.52 7.39
N ASP A 21 -15.17 32.09 6.34
CA ASP A 21 -13.74 32.30 6.20
C ASP A 21 -13.41 33.75 6.53
N PHE A 22 -12.64 33.95 7.59
CA PHE A 22 -12.29 35.27 8.10
C PHE A 22 -10.82 35.57 7.81
N PRO A 23 -10.52 36.49 6.87
CA PRO A 23 -9.15 36.91 6.61
C PRO A 23 -8.63 37.75 7.77
N ILE A 24 -7.54 37.29 8.39
CA ILE A 24 -6.87 38.01 9.47
C ILE A 24 -5.55 38.55 8.91
N SER A 25 -5.47 39.87 8.75
CA SER A 25 -4.25 40.58 8.41
C SER A 25 -3.59 41.14 9.66
N VAL A 26 -2.30 40.86 9.83
CA VAL A 26 -1.49 41.39 10.92
C VAL A 26 -0.36 42.23 10.33
N TRP A 27 -0.11 43.40 10.90
CA TRP A 27 0.98 44.26 10.46
C TRP A 27 1.71 44.86 11.66
N ALA A 28 3.01 45.07 11.50
CA ALA A 28 3.87 45.69 12.50
C ALA A 28 4.29 47.09 12.04
N THR A 29 4.14 48.09 12.89
CA THR A 29 4.56 49.48 12.66
C THR A 29 5.55 49.91 13.73
N GLU A 30 6.33 50.95 13.43
CA GLU A 30 7.16 51.61 14.42
C GLU A 30 6.29 52.22 15.54
N THR A 31 6.74 52.11 16.78
CA THR A 31 5.98 52.50 17.98
C THR A 31 5.58 53.98 18.01
N HIS A 32 6.33 54.86 17.33
CA HIS A 32 6.14 56.31 17.37
C HIS A 32 5.77 56.94 16.01
N CYS A 33 5.32 56.14 15.03
CA CYS A 33 4.89 56.67 13.73
C CYS A 33 3.60 56.02 13.22
N TRP A 34 2.46 56.60 13.58
CA TRP A 34 1.13 56.10 13.19
C TRP A 34 0.81 56.25 11.69
N LEU A 35 1.54 57.10 10.98
CA LEU A 35 1.38 57.33 9.53
C LEU A 35 2.40 56.57 8.67
N CYS A 36 3.35 55.86 9.29
CA CYS A 36 4.38 55.13 8.55
C CYS A 36 3.84 53.86 7.90
N GLN A 37 4.47 53.44 6.81
CA GLN A 37 4.17 52.14 6.21
C GLN A 37 4.55 51.00 7.15
N PRO A 38 3.80 49.88 7.15
CA PRO A 38 4.13 48.75 8.01
C PRO A 38 5.45 48.10 7.62
N ILE A 39 6.29 47.82 8.62
CA ILE A 39 7.61 47.22 8.48
C ILE A 39 7.49 45.73 8.14
N ALA A 40 6.41 45.09 8.60
CA ALA A 40 6.05 43.74 8.23
C ALA A 40 4.54 43.60 8.11
N LYS A 41 4.09 42.74 7.20
CA LYS A 41 2.69 42.35 7.03
C LYS A 41 2.63 40.83 6.89
N SER A 42 1.60 40.24 7.46
CA SER A 42 1.27 38.84 7.29
C SER A 42 -0.25 38.70 7.19
N PHE A 43 -0.70 37.61 6.58
CA PHE A 43 -2.11 37.27 6.49
C PHE A 43 -2.30 35.80 6.82
N THR A 44 -3.44 35.47 7.40
CA THR A 44 -3.90 34.10 7.61
C THR A 44 -5.40 34.04 7.41
N MET A 45 -5.92 32.86 7.14
CA MET A 45 -7.36 32.62 7.02
C MET A 45 -7.84 31.83 8.22
N LEU A 46 -8.84 32.35 8.93
CA LEU A 46 -9.51 31.63 10.01
C LEU A 46 -10.81 31.02 9.48
N HIS A 47 -10.88 29.69 9.50
CA HIS A 47 -12.05 28.94 9.07
C HIS A 47 -12.93 28.64 10.28
N ILE A 48 -14.12 29.22 10.35
CA ILE A 48 -15.12 28.94 11.39
C ILE A 48 -16.21 28.07 10.77
N THR A 49 -16.35 26.83 11.25
CA THR A 49 -17.32 25.88 10.71
C THR A 49 -18.62 25.88 11.50
N GLU A 50 -19.72 25.67 10.79
CA GLU A 50 -21.01 25.40 11.43
C GLU A 50 -21.07 23.97 12.00
N PHE A 51 -20.32 23.04 11.41
CA PHE A 51 -20.24 21.63 11.79
C PHE A 51 -19.05 21.32 12.70
N ILE A 52 -19.15 20.20 13.41
CA ILE A 52 -18.06 19.59 14.17
C ILE A 52 -16.94 19.19 13.19
N VAL A 53 -15.69 19.46 13.56
CA VAL A 53 -14.51 19.10 12.76
C VAL A 53 -13.74 18.02 13.51
N GLY A 54 -13.27 17.02 12.77
CA GLY A 54 -12.50 15.92 13.32
C GLY A 54 -12.03 14.96 12.23
N ASN A 55 -11.40 13.87 12.65
CA ASN A 55 -10.95 12.81 11.76
C ASN A 55 -11.50 11.45 12.20
N LEU A 56 -11.84 10.60 11.24
CA LEU A 56 -12.33 9.25 11.45
C LEU A 56 -11.24 8.27 11.01
N THR A 57 -10.74 7.46 11.93
CA THR A 57 -9.65 6.52 11.70
C THR A 57 -10.10 5.08 11.92
N ILE A 58 -9.56 4.16 11.12
CA ILE A 58 -9.79 2.72 11.23
C ILE A 58 -8.44 2.04 11.40
N ALA A 59 -8.36 1.12 12.36
CA ALA A 59 -7.20 0.26 12.56
C ALA A 59 -7.65 -1.18 12.83
N GLN A 60 -6.99 -2.16 12.21
CA GLN A 60 -7.18 -3.57 12.55
C GLN A 60 -6.13 -4.04 13.54
N ILE A 61 -6.55 -4.84 14.51
CA ILE A 61 -5.67 -5.42 15.53
C ILE A 61 -5.35 -6.85 15.12
N GLU A 62 -4.14 -7.07 14.61
CA GLU A 62 -3.58 -8.41 14.35
C GLU A 62 -2.55 -8.73 15.43
N ASP A 63 -2.72 -9.86 16.14
CA ASP A 63 -1.80 -10.47 17.10
C ASP A 63 -1.00 -9.51 18.01
N ASN A 64 -1.72 -8.85 18.93
CA ASN A 64 -1.24 -8.13 20.14
C ASN A 64 -0.18 -7.01 19.96
N ARG A 65 0.37 -6.76 18.77
CA ARG A 65 1.16 -5.56 18.42
C ARG A 65 1.25 -5.40 16.89
N THR A 66 0.32 -4.65 16.28
CA THR A 66 0.61 -3.61 15.29
C THR A 66 -0.67 -2.93 14.83
N PHE A 67 -0.68 -1.59 14.90
CA PHE A 67 -1.67 -0.74 14.25
C PHE A 67 -1.31 -0.70 12.77
N VAL A 68 -2.09 -1.35 11.91
CA VAL A 68 -1.97 -1.14 10.47
C VAL A 68 -2.60 0.21 10.17
N GLU A 69 -1.77 1.24 10.02
CA GLU A 69 -2.22 2.51 9.44
C GLU A 69 -2.52 2.32 7.95
N GLN A 70 -3.58 3.01 7.54
CA GLN A 70 -4.21 3.07 6.23
C GLN A 70 -3.25 2.85 5.05
N GLY A 71 -3.33 1.65 4.45
CA GLY A 71 -2.47 1.28 3.33
C GLY A 71 -2.71 -0.15 2.85
N SER A 72 -3.80 -0.33 2.08
CA SER A 72 -4.15 -1.49 1.23
C SER A 72 -4.31 -2.85 1.92
N SER A 73 -5.56 -3.34 1.90
CA SER A 73 -6.05 -4.66 2.29
C SER A 73 -6.10 -4.97 3.80
N SER A 74 -7.33 -4.95 4.31
CA SER A 74 -7.71 -5.35 5.65
C SER A 74 -8.35 -6.73 5.64
N ALA A 75 -8.15 -7.53 6.68
CA ALA A 75 -8.60 -8.92 6.77
C ALA A 75 -10.00 -9.02 7.40
N THR A 76 -10.87 -9.88 6.86
CA THR A 76 -12.17 -10.23 7.47
C THR A 76 -12.03 -11.08 8.73
N ASP A 77 -13.03 -11.04 9.62
CA ASP A 77 -13.02 -11.71 10.93
C ASP A 77 -11.89 -11.25 11.89
N THR A 78 -11.38 -10.03 11.70
CA THR A 78 -10.41 -9.39 12.61
C THR A 78 -11.05 -8.22 13.36
N LEU A 79 -10.66 -8.05 14.62
CA LEU A 79 -11.19 -6.98 15.46
C LEU A 79 -10.75 -5.63 14.89
N THR A 80 -11.71 -4.86 14.39
CA THR A 80 -11.48 -3.55 13.80
C THR A 80 -11.87 -2.47 14.81
N LEU A 81 -10.91 -1.62 15.15
CA LEU A 81 -11.11 -0.42 15.97
C LEU A 81 -11.40 0.75 15.05
N ILE A 82 -12.57 1.37 15.23
CA ILE A 82 -12.97 2.58 14.52
C ILE A 82 -13.04 3.69 15.56
N SER A 83 -12.36 4.81 15.31
CA SER A 83 -12.25 5.89 16.28
C SER A 83 -12.39 7.26 15.63
N PHE A 84 -13.06 8.16 16.32
CA PHE A 84 -13.21 9.57 15.96
C PHE A 84 -12.33 10.44 16.85
N PHE A 85 -11.59 11.35 16.21
CA PHE A 85 -10.76 12.34 16.86
C PHE A 85 -11.30 13.76 16.63
N LEU A 86 -11.84 14.36 17.69
CA LEU A 86 -12.36 15.73 17.66
C LEU A 86 -11.23 16.75 17.51
N HIS A 87 -11.38 17.70 16.58
CA HIS A 87 -10.49 18.84 16.45
C HIS A 87 -11.07 20.08 17.15
N ASP A 88 -10.73 20.27 18.43
CA ASP A 88 -11.17 21.44 19.23
C ASP A 88 -10.03 22.10 20.03
N PRO A 89 -9.11 22.82 19.35
CA PRO A 89 -8.03 23.54 20.04
C PRO A 89 -8.54 24.69 20.93
N SER A 90 -9.75 25.20 20.66
CA SER A 90 -10.38 26.26 21.43
C SER A 90 -11.02 25.81 22.74
N ASN A 91 -11.22 24.51 22.95
CA ASN A 91 -12.09 23.95 23.98
C ASN A 91 -13.53 24.50 23.92
N TYR A 92 -14.03 24.73 22.71
CA TYR A 92 -15.39 25.20 22.47
C TYR A 92 -16.42 24.18 22.97
N PHE A 93 -16.16 22.88 22.83
CA PHE A 93 -17.08 21.81 23.22
C PHE A 93 -16.82 21.27 24.63
N LYS A 94 -16.10 22.00 25.48
CA LYS A 94 -15.68 21.53 26.82
C LYS A 94 -16.86 21.08 27.71
N SER A 95 -18.01 21.73 27.59
CA SER A 95 -19.22 21.42 28.36
C SER A 95 -20.25 20.59 27.59
N ALA A 96 -19.90 20.10 26.40
CA ALA A 96 -20.82 19.36 25.55
C ALA A 96 -20.82 17.87 25.87
N SER A 97 -22.01 17.26 25.83
CA SER A 97 -22.18 15.81 25.70
C SER A 97 -22.14 15.43 24.22
N PHE A 98 -21.57 14.26 23.92
CA PHE A 98 -21.45 13.77 22.56
C PHE A 98 -22.22 12.47 22.38
N ILE A 99 -22.89 12.36 21.23
CA ILE A 99 -23.57 11.15 20.77
C ILE A 99 -22.99 10.80 19.39
N TYR A 100 -22.59 9.54 19.23
CA TYR A 100 -21.96 9.02 18.03
C TYR A 100 -22.89 7.98 17.39
N ASN A 101 -23.42 8.30 16.21
CA ASN A 101 -24.27 7.40 15.43
C ASN A 101 -23.44 6.78 14.30
N TRP A 102 -23.09 5.51 14.48
CA TRP A 102 -22.28 4.72 13.56
C TRP A 102 -23.18 3.97 12.58
N ASP A 103 -22.82 3.99 11.30
CA ASP A 103 -23.32 3.12 10.25
C ASP A 103 -22.12 2.44 9.61
N PHE A 104 -22.06 1.12 9.71
CA PHE A 104 -20.89 0.34 9.27
C PHE A 104 -20.92 0.03 7.77
N GLY A 105 -21.97 0.44 7.05
CA GLY A 105 -22.12 0.21 5.61
C GLY A 105 -22.57 -1.20 5.22
N ASP A 106 -22.73 -2.11 6.18
CA ASP A 106 -23.31 -3.45 6.01
C ASP A 106 -24.81 -3.51 6.39
N GLY A 107 -25.39 -2.36 6.71
CA GLY A 107 -26.77 -2.22 7.20
C GLY A 107 -26.90 -2.21 8.72
N THR A 108 -25.81 -2.46 9.44
CA THR A 108 -25.77 -2.37 10.91
C THR A 108 -25.50 -0.95 11.35
N GLN A 109 -26.25 -0.50 12.36
CA GLN A 109 -26.09 0.82 12.98
C GLN A 109 -25.95 0.68 14.49
N LEU A 110 -25.16 1.57 15.10
CA LEU A 110 -24.93 1.60 16.53
C LEU A 110 -24.88 3.05 17.03
N VAL A 111 -25.41 3.30 18.23
CA VAL A 111 -25.33 4.60 18.90
C VAL A 111 -24.53 4.46 20.18
N THR A 112 -23.51 5.29 20.36
CA THR A 112 -22.63 5.27 21.54
C THR A 112 -22.39 6.67 22.10
N GLU A 113 -21.98 6.73 23.36
CA GLU A 113 -21.43 7.95 24.00
C GLU A 113 -19.89 8.00 23.89
N GLU A 114 -19.26 6.88 23.58
CA GLU A 114 -17.81 6.78 23.33
C GLU A 114 -17.47 7.11 21.88
N SER A 115 -16.33 7.79 21.67
CA SER A 115 -15.84 8.19 20.34
C SER A 115 -15.17 7.06 19.56
N PHE A 116 -15.21 5.83 20.06
CA PHE A 116 -14.63 4.67 19.40
C PHE A 116 -15.51 3.44 19.58
N VAL A 117 -15.39 2.51 18.65
CA VAL A 117 -16.12 1.23 18.66
C VAL A 117 -15.25 0.10 18.14
N TYR A 118 -15.46 -1.09 18.71
CA TYR A 118 -14.91 -2.33 18.16
C TYR A 118 -15.98 -3.00 17.31
N TYR A 119 -15.66 -3.24 16.04
CA TYR A 119 -16.56 -3.89 15.10
C TYR A 119 -15.84 -5.03 14.39
N ASN A 120 -16.57 -6.11 14.12
CA ASN A 120 -16.05 -7.25 13.37
C ASN A 120 -16.87 -7.42 12.08
N TYR A 121 -16.21 -7.27 10.94
CA TYR A 121 -16.83 -7.45 9.64
C TYR A 121 -16.73 -8.91 9.19
N SER A 122 -17.90 -9.51 8.94
CA SER A 122 -18.01 -10.89 8.45
C SER A 122 -18.10 -11.00 6.92
N THR A 123 -18.31 -9.89 6.21
CA THR A 123 -18.44 -9.88 4.75
C THR A 123 -17.25 -9.23 4.09
N VAL A 124 -16.84 -9.78 2.95
CA VAL A 124 -15.75 -9.27 2.14
C VAL A 124 -16.23 -8.17 1.20
N GLY A 125 -15.38 -7.20 0.91
CA GLY A 125 -15.68 -6.10 0.00
C GLY A 125 -15.26 -4.74 0.56
N ASN A 126 -15.63 -3.68 -0.15
CA ASN A 126 -15.43 -2.31 0.29
C ASN A 126 -16.58 -1.91 1.23
N CYS A 127 -16.26 -1.71 2.51
CA CYS A 127 -17.19 -1.21 3.51
C CYS A 127 -16.98 0.29 3.70
N LYS A 128 -18.08 1.04 3.67
CA LYS A 128 -18.07 2.49 3.84
C LYS A 128 -18.70 2.82 5.19
N VAL A 129 -17.87 3.23 6.12
CA VAL A 129 -18.30 3.60 7.48
C VAL A 129 -18.71 5.06 7.47
N HIS A 130 -19.95 5.32 7.87
CA HIS A 130 -20.49 6.65 8.08
C HIS A 130 -20.68 6.90 9.58
N LEU A 131 -20.25 8.07 10.04
CA LEU A 131 -20.41 8.50 11.42
C LEU A 131 -21.07 9.87 11.46
N LYS A 132 -22.21 9.94 12.14
CA LYS A 132 -22.85 11.22 12.49
C LYS A 132 -22.63 11.52 13.96
N VAL A 133 -21.95 12.62 14.24
CA VAL A 133 -21.65 13.10 15.59
C VAL A 133 -22.63 14.22 15.95
N VAL A 134 -23.18 14.18 17.15
CA VAL A 134 -23.99 15.26 17.73
C VAL A 134 -23.34 15.71 19.03
N ALA A 135 -23.05 17.00 19.14
CA ALA A 135 -22.59 17.64 20.37
C ALA A 135 -23.71 18.52 20.91
N GLU A 136 -24.06 18.37 22.18
CA GLU A 136 -25.15 19.08 22.84
C GLU A 136 -24.66 19.76 24.12
N TRP A 137 -25.02 21.03 24.34
CA TRP A 137 -24.71 21.75 25.58
C TRP A 137 -25.74 22.82 25.91
N GLU A 138 -25.77 23.24 27.17
CA GLU A 138 -26.59 24.36 27.63
C GLU A 138 -25.85 25.69 27.41
N GLN A 139 -26.48 26.64 26.74
CA GLN A 139 -25.99 28.00 26.52
C GLN A 139 -27.00 29.01 27.08
N ILE A 140 -26.48 30.03 27.77
CA ILE A 140 -27.30 31.14 28.29
C ILE A 140 -27.43 32.18 27.19
N GLU A 141 -28.66 32.44 26.75
CA GLU A 141 -28.94 33.43 25.71
C GLU A 141 -28.85 34.83 26.31
N SER A 142 -27.93 35.67 25.81
CA SER A 142 -27.57 36.94 26.45
C SER A 142 -28.70 37.97 26.50
N ALA A 143 -29.71 37.84 25.62
CA ALA A 143 -30.84 38.76 25.55
C ALA A 143 -31.97 38.43 26.55
N THR A 144 -32.24 37.15 26.79
CA THR A 144 -33.40 36.68 27.58
C THR A 144 -33.00 36.10 28.94
N HIS A 145 -31.70 35.84 29.17
CA HIS A 145 -31.18 35.08 30.31
C HIS A 145 -31.79 33.67 30.44
N GLU A 146 -32.39 33.16 29.37
CA GLU A 146 -32.95 31.82 29.32
C GLU A 146 -31.86 30.80 28.98
N ARG A 147 -32.02 29.60 29.54
CA ARG A 147 -31.17 28.45 29.26
C ARG A 147 -31.69 27.77 28.00
N LYS A 148 -30.84 27.71 26.98
CA LYS A 148 -31.15 27.09 25.70
C LYS A 148 -30.21 25.92 25.47
N ILE A 149 -30.77 24.80 25.03
CA ILE A 149 -29.97 23.68 24.57
C ILE A 149 -29.54 23.97 23.14
N VAL A 150 -28.24 23.91 22.90
CA VAL A 150 -27.61 24.13 21.59
C VAL A 150 -27.02 22.81 21.13
N GLN A 151 -27.18 22.52 19.84
CA GLN A 151 -26.65 21.33 19.20
C GLN A 151 -25.80 21.69 17.99
N LYS A 152 -24.67 21.01 17.83
CA LYS A 152 -23.88 20.99 16.59
C LYS A 152 -23.73 19.56 16.12
N THR A 153 -23.63 19.40 14.80
CA THR A 153 -23.51 18.09 14.16
C THR A 153 -22.25 18.02 13.31
N GLY A 154 -21.75 16.81 13.08
CA GLY A 154 -20.70 16.52 12.10
C GLY A 154 -21.00 15.22 11.39
N ASP A 155 -20.62 15.12 10.13
CA ASP A 155 -20.80 13.92 9.31
C ASP A 155 -19.44 13.52 8.73
N PHE A 156 -19.05 12.28 8.97
CA PHE A 156 -17.73 11.74 8.65
C PHE A 156 -17.88 10.42 7.93
N THR A 157 -16.99 10.17 6.99
CA THR A 157 -17.03 8.95 6.20
C THR A 157 -15.62 8.46 5.92
N THR A 158 -15.43 7.15 6.01
CA THR A 158 -14.17 6.48 5.68
C THR A 158 -14.45 5.14 5.01
N GLU A 159 -13.49 4.65 4.23
CA GLU A 159 -13.63 3.43 3.44
C GLU A 159 -12.60 2.39 3.88
N LEU A 160 -13.03 1.13 3.92
CA LEU A 160 -12.25 -0.03 4.34
C LEU A 160 -12.40 -1.14 3.30
N GLU A 161 -11.29 -1.58 2.72
CA GLU A 161 -11.27 -2.71 1.79
C GLU A 161 -10.97 -4.00 2.54
N LEU A 162 -12.00 -4.83 2.70
CA LEU A 162 -11.92 -6.13 3.37
C LEU A 162 -11.71 -7.26 2.36
N LEU A 163 -10.63 -8.01 2.54
CA LEU A 163 -10.35 -9.22 1.78
C LEU A 163 -10.69 -10.46 2.61
N GLU A 164 -11.04 -11.55 1.93
CA GLU A 164 -11.21 -12.87 2.57
C GLU A 164 -9.91 -13.22 3.28
N THR A 165 -9.99 -13.62 4.55
CA THR A 165 -8.95 -14.43 5.19
C THR A 165 -8.92 -15.80 4.52
N ARG A 166 -8.36 -15.86 3.30
CA ARG A 166 -8.13 -17.13 2.61
C ARG A 166 -7.04 -17.89 3.35
N VAL A 167 -7.44 -18.65 4.36
CA VAL A 167 -6.66 -19.79 4.86
C VAL A 167 -6.48 -20.73 3.70
N MET A 168 -5.30 -20.78 3.09
CA MET A 168 -5.19 -21.57 1.87
C MET A 168 -3.78 -22.02 1.53
N GLU A 169 -3.10 -22.63 2.50
CA GLU A 169 -2.19 -23.76 2.21
C GLU A 169 -1.89 -24.51 3.51
N ASN A 170 -2.14 -25.83 3.54
CA ASN A 170 -1.67 -26.70 4.62
C ASN A 170 -0.30 -27.25 4.23
N LEU A 171 0.74 -26.84 4.96
CA LEU A 171 2.07 -27.39 4.79
C LEU A 171 2.24 -28.60 5.69
N SER A 172 2.49 -29.76 5.10
CA SER A 172 2.98 -30.95 5.79
C SER A 172 4.42 -31.22 5.37
N LEU A 173 5.34 -31.09 6.32
CA LEU A 173 6.77 -31.32 6.10
C LEU A 173 7.25 -32.46 7.00
N SER A 174 7.95 -33.43 6.43
CA SER A 174 8.64 -34.48 7.21
C SER A 174 10.11 -34.06 7.41
N LEU A 175 10.46 -33.71 8.64
CA LEU A 175 11.84 -33.41 9.05
C LEU A 175 12.58 -34.71 9.31
N HIS A 176 13.65 -34.98 8.55
CA HIS A 176 14.55 -36.10 8.79
C HIS A 176 15.79 -35.63 9.54
N ILE A 177 16.07 -36.25 10.67
CA ILE A 177 17.12 -35.85 11.61
C ILE A 177 18.14 -36.97 11.73
N ASN A 178 19.37 -36.68 11.30
CA ASN A 178 20.49 -37.60 11.43
C ASN A 178 21.14 -37.42 12.82
N GLY A 179 20.64 -38.14 13.81
CA GLY A 179 21.18 -38.16 15.17
C GLY A 179 20.70 -39.39 15.95
N SER A 180 21.39 -39.69 17.05
CA SER A 180 20.99 -40.75 17.97
C SER A 180 19.94 -40.21 18.95
N PRO A 181 18.72 -40.78 19.00
CA PRO A 181 17.70 -40.40 19.99
C PRO A 181 18.15 -40.66 21.43
N PRO A 182 17.57 -39.96 22.42
CA PRO A 182 16.52 -38.94 22.30
C PRO A 182 17.07 -37.58 21.83
N LEU A 183 16.30 -36.87 21.00
CA LEU A 183 16.66 -35.54 20.50
C LEU A 183 15.60 -34.52 20.90
N THR A 184 16.01 -33.31 21.27
CA THR A 184 15.12 -32.19 21.53
C THR A 184 15.02 -31.32 20.28
N LEU A 185 13.82 -31.25 19.69
CA LEU A 185 13.49 -30.43 18.53
C LEU A 185 12.77 -29.15 18.99
N CYS A 186 13.24 -28.02 18.49
CA CYS A 186 12.70 -26.69 18.71
C CYS A 186 12.44 -26.06 17.34
N TRP A 187 11.20 -25.72 17.01
CA TRP A 187 10.86 -25.14 15.70
C TRP A 187 9.97 -23.89 15.83
N LEU A 188 10.09 -22.98 14.85
CA LEU A 188 9.31 -21.75 14.75
C LEU A 188 9.13 -21.35 13.29
N ILE A 189 7.94 -20.86 12.94
CA ILE A 189 7.65 -20.29 11.63
C ILE A 189 7.34 -18.80 11.80
N LYS A 190 8.06 -17.93 11.08
CA LYS A 190 7.84 -16.46 11.06
C LYS A 190 8.13 -15.87 9.67
N ALA A 191 7.78 -14.59 9.47
CA ALA A 191 8.07 -13.87 8.23
C ALA A 191 9.58 -13.63 8.01
N GLU A 192 10.38 -13.59 9.09
CA GLU A 192 11.83 -13.38 9.05
C GLU A 192 12.58 -14.61 9.57
N CYS A 193 13.75 -14.90 8.96
CA CYS A 193 14.64 -15.95 9.43
C CYS A 193 15.42 -15.49 10.67
N ILE A 194 14.92 -15.86 11.85
CA ILE A 194 15.57 -15.55 13.14
C ILE A 194 16.20 -16.81 13.76
N PRO A 195 17.35 -16.66 14.43
CA PRO A 195 17.90 -17.72 15.25
C PRO A 195 17.00 -17.98 16.47
N LEU A 196 16.82 -19.25 16.82
CA LEU A 196 15.98 -19.64 17.94
C LEU A 196 16.74 -19.41 19.25
N GLU A 197 16.17 -18.72 20.23
CA GLU A 197 16.69 -18.70 21.61
C GLU A 197 15.73 -19.50 22.50
N GLU A 198 16.20 -19.95 23.66
CA GLU A 198 15.64 -21.04 24.48
C GLU A 198 14.14 -20.92 24.84
N GLU A 199 13.51 -19.75 24.72
CA GLU A 199 12.12 -19.50 25.18
C GLU A 199 11.13 -19.10 24.07
N LYS A 200 11.45 -19.25 22.78
CA LYS A 200 10.61 -18.71 21.67
C LYS A 200 10.17 -19.74 20.62
N CYS A 201 10.22 -21.04 20.90
CA CYS A 201 9.89 -22.08 19.92
C CYS A 201 8.99 -23.18 20.48
N HIS A 202 8.42 -23.98 19.57
CA HIS A 202 7.68 -25.17 19.93
C HIS A 202 8.64 -26.34 20.18
N LEU A 203 8.78 -26.73 21.44
CA LEU A 203 9.68 -27.80 21.89
C LEU A 203 9.02 -29.18 21.83
N VAL A 204 9.72 -30.17 21.28
CA VAL A 204 9.26 -31.56 21.12
C VAL A 204 10.43 -32.51 21.34
N VAL A 205 10.26 -33.51 22.19
CA VAL A 205 11.24 -34.61 22.35
C VAL A 205 10.91 -35.72 21.35
N ILE A 206 11.92 -36.16 20.58
CA ILE A 206 11.77 -37.16 19.51
C ILE A 206 12.59 -38.40 19.86
N ASN A 207 11.93 -39.57 19.81
CA ASN A 207 12.53 -40.88 20.07
C ASN A 207 12.99 -41.61 18.80
N GLY A 208 12.87 -40.99 17.63
CA GLY A 208 13.23 -41.51 16.31
C GLY A 208 13.91 -40.45 15.44
N SER A 209 14.08 -40.75 14.14
CA SER A 209 14.79 -39.89 13.18
C SER A 209 13.88 -39.05 12.28
N SER A 210 12.56 -39.08 12.49
CA SER A 210 11.59 -38.34 11.66
C SER A 210 10.53 -37.65 12.51
N TYR A 211 10.19 -36.41 12.15
CA TYR A 211 9.08 -35.65 12.73
C TYR A 211 8.24 -34.98 11.65
N ASN A 212 6.91 -35.18 11.72
CA ASN A 212 5.97 -34.57 10.78
C ASN A 212 5.44 -33.26 11.35
N LEU A 213 5.83 -32.16 10.72
CA LEU A 213 5.35 -30.82 10.99
C LEU A 213 4.11 -30.55 10.14
N SER A 214 3.01 -30.14 10.78
CA SER A 214 1.80 -29.67 10.10
C SER A 214 1.54 -28.22 10.51
N HIS A 215 1.52 -27.31 9.54
CA HIS A 215 1.24 -25.89 9.75
C HIS A 215 0.25 -25.37 8.71
N THR A 216 -0.62 -24.45 9.12
CA THR A 216 -1.61 -23.84 8.24
C THR A 216 -1.34 -22.35 8.15
N PHE A 217 -1.05 -21.87 6.93
CA PHE A 217 -0.78 -20.46 6.68
C PHE A 217 -2.08 -19.67 6.48
N ARG A 218 -2.18 -18.52 7.15
CA ARG A 218 -3.32 -17.60 7.04
C ARG A 218 -3.15 -16.60 5.91
N ASN A 219 -1.92 -16.12 5.69
CA ASN A 219 -1.60 -15.09 4.71
C ASN A 219 -0.62 -15.66 3.67
N ALA A 220 -0.75 -15.21 2.42
CA ALA A 220 0.27 -15.46 1.40
C ALA A 220 1.50 -14.60 1.69
N GLY A 221 2.69 -15.12 1.42
CA GLY A 221 3.92 -14.43 1.76
C GLY A 221 5.14 -15.34 1.79
N GLN A 222 6.27 -14.74 2.15
CA GLN A 222 7.50 -15.45 2.43
C GLN A 222 7.60 -15.68 3.94
N TYR A 223 7.80 -16.92 4.31
CA TYR A 223 7.98 -17.39 5.68
C TYR A 223 9.31 -18.13 5.79
N CYS A 224 9.79 -18.27 7.02
CA CYS A 224 11.00 -19.00 7.34
C CYS A 224 10.71 -19.96 8.49
N LEU A 225 10.97 -21.23 8.24
CA LEU A 225 10.97 -22.28 9.25
C LEU A 225 12.38 -22.36 9.86
N SER A 226 12.51 -21.86 11.08
CA SER A 226 13.72 -22.07 11.88
C SER A 226 13.59 -23.38 12.65
N VAL A 227 14.62 -24.21 12.59
CA VAL A 227 14.69 -25.49 13.27
C VAL A 227 15.99 -25.59 14.05
N ARG A 228 15.88 -25.90 15.34
CA ARG A 228 16.98 -26.21 16.23
C ARG A 228 16.80 -27.63 16.74
N VAL A 229 17.86 -28.42 16.67
CA VAL A 229 17.93 -29.77 17.23
C VAL A 229 19.10 -29.82 18.18
N GLU A 230 18.87 -30.30 19.38
CA GLU A 230 19.91 -30.49 20.38
C GLU A 230 19.86 -31.91 20.98
N ASN A 231 21.03 -32.38 21.37
CA ASN A 231 21.25 -33.55 22.19
C ASN A 231 22.17 -33.15 23.36
N ASP A 232 22.44 -34.05 24.30
CA ASP A 232 23.28 -33.82 25.48
C ASP A 232 24.74 -33.40 25.15
N VAL A 233 25.12 -33.42 23.87
CA VAL A 233 26.49 -33.12 23.39
C VAL A 233 26.52 -32.04 22.31
N ASN A 234 25.61 -32.09 21.33
CA ASN A 234 25.67 -31.27 20.11
C ASN A 234 24.36 -30.52 19.87
N MET A 235 24.47 -29.31 19.29
CA MET A 235 23.35 -28.50 18.83
C MET A 235 23.52 -28.14 17.35
N LEU A 236 22.47 -28.31 16.57
CA LEU A 236 22.38 -27.95 15.15
C LEU A 236 21.20 -27.00 14.95
N GLN A 237 21.41 -25.93 14.19
CA GLN A 237 20.35 -25.00 13.82
C GLN A 237 20.37 -24.73 12.31
N THR A 238 19.20 -24.76 11.69
CA THR A 238 19.01 -24.52 10.27
C THR A 238 17.73 -23.71 10.02
N TYR A 239 17.62 -23.15 8.82
CA TYR A 239 16.45 -22.40 8.36
C TYR A 239 16.03 -22.91 6.98
N HIS A 240 14.72 -22.87 6.73
CA HIS A 240 14.13 -23.21 5.44
C HIS A 240 13.11 -22.15 5.05
N GLU A 241 13.32 -21.55 3.87
CA GLU A 241 12.40 -20.56 3.33
C GLU A 241 11.18 -21.23 2.71
N ILE A 242 10.00 -20.74 3.05
CA ILE A 242 8.70 -21.23 2.60
C ILE A 242 8.01 -20.07 1.89
N LYS A 243 7.60 -20.29 0.64
CA LYS A 243 6.85 -19.30 -0.12
C LYS A 243 5.42 -19.78 -0.33
N VAL A 244 4.49 -19.09 0.32
CA VAL A 244 3.06 -19.37 0.24
C VAL A 244 2.46 -18.46 -0.81
N TRP A 245 1.83 -19.04 -1.81
CA TRP A 245 1.24 -18.28 -2.91
C TRP A 245 -0.26 -18.09 -2.70
N PRO A 246 -0.83 -16.96 -3.12
CA PRO A 246 -2.28 -16.82 -3.12
C PRO A 246 -2.89 -17.84 -4.08
N THR A 247 -3.89 -18.58 -3.58
CA THR A 247 -4.55 -19.64 -4.35
C THR A 247 -5.27 -19.07 -5.56
N GLY A 248 -4.97 -19.63 -6.74
CA GLY A 248 -5.60 -19.27 -8.02
C GLY A 248 -4.66 -18.71 -9.08
N ILE A 249 -3.41 -18.36 -8.74
CA ILE A 249 -2.42 -17.85 -9.71
C ILE A 249 -1.12 -18.66 -9.60
N HIS A 250 -1.12 -19.86 -10.18
CA HIS A 250 0.14 -20.57 -10.40
C HIS A 250 0.86 -19.90 -11.59
N PRO A 251 2.16 -19.53 -11.49
CA PRO A 251 2.93 -18.94 -12.60
C PRO A 251 2.89 -19.80 -13.89
N ALA A 252 2.69 -21.10 -13.74
CA ALA A 252 2.53 -22.04 -14.85
C ALA A 252 1.30 -21.74 -15.74
N PHE A 253 0.22 -21.18 -15.20
CA PHE A 253 -0.98 -20.82 -15.97
C PHE A 253 -0.72 -19.68 -16.97
N PHE A 254 0.26 -18.82 -16.72
CA PHE A 254 0.65 -17.74 -17.64
C PHE A 254 1.76 -18.15 -18.61
N ALA A 255 2.58 -19.14 -18.25
CA ALA A 255 3.68 -19.60 -19.11
C ALA A 255 3.18 -20.35 -20.36
N LEU A 256 2.17 -21.21 -20.21
CA LEU A 256 1.62 -22.00 -21.31
C LEU A 256 1.02 -21.17 -22.46
N PRO A 257 0.15 -20.17 -22.23
CA PRO A 257 -0.37 -19.34 -23.32
C PRO A 257 0.72 -18.48 -23.96
N CYS A 258 1.71 -18.01 -23.19
CA CYS A 258 2.84 -17.28 -23.73
C CYS A 258 3.70 -18.14 -24.68
N ILE A 259 4.00 -19.40 -24.31
CA ILE A 259 4.74 -20.33 -25.18
C ILE A 259 3.95 -20.62 -26.46
N ALA A 260 2.62 -20.81 -26.35
CA ALA A 260 1.77 -21.01 -27.52
C ALA A 260 1.80 -19.80 -28.47
N LEU A 261 1.64 -18.58 -27.94
CA LEU A 261 1.70 -17.35 -28.76
C LEU A 261 3.07 -17.17 -29.41
N ILE A 262 4.16 -17.40 -28.69
CA ILE A 262 5.52 -17.32 -29.25
C ILE A 262 5.69 -18.34 -30.38
N SER A 263 5.17 -19.57 -30.23
CA SER A 263 5.24 -20.60 -31.27
C SER A 263 4.46 -20.23 -32.54
N VAL A 264 3.29 -19.60 -32.40
CA VAL A 264 2.48 -19.13 -33.53
C VAL A 264 3.18 -17.98 -34.26
N MET A 265 3.76 -17.03 -33.52
CA MET A 265 4.51 -15.93 -34.12
C MET A 265 5.75 -16.42 -34.87
N LEU A 266 6.51 -17.37 -34.30
CA LEU A 266 7.62 -18.02 -35.00
C LEU A 266 7.16 -18.78 -36.25
N GLY A 267 6.05 -19.53 -36.17
CA GLY A 267 5.46 -20.21 -37.31
C GLY A 267 5.05 -19.24 -38.42
N PHE A 268 4.47 -18.09 -38.07
CA PHE A 268 4.09 -17.04 -39.02
C PHE A 268 5.31 -16.39 -39.69
N VAL A 269 6.39 -16.13 -38.94
CA VAL A 269 7.64 -15.60 -39.49
C VAL A 269 8.28 -16.61 -40.46
N ILE A 270 8.30 -17.90 -40.12
CA ILE A 270 8.80 -18.95 -41.02
C ILE A 270 7.92 -19.06 -42.27
N TYR A 271 6.59 -19.00 -42.13
CA TYR A 271 5.68 -19.07 -43.26
C TYR A 271 5.83 -17.89 -44.22
N THR A 272 5.94 -16.67 -43.70
CA THR A 272 6.09 -15.45 -44.52
C THR A 272 7.44 -15.40 -45.22
N THR A 273 8.52 -15.84 -44.58
CA THR A 273 9.86 -15.96 -45.19
C THR A 273 9.93 -17.05 -46.25
N PHE A 274 9.27 -18.19 -46.05
CA PHE A 274 9.20 -19.24 -47.07
C PHE A 274 8.35 -18.82 -48.28
N ARG A 275 7.21 -18.16 -48.03
CA ARG A 275 6.32 -17.68 -49.10
C ARG A 275 6.95 -16.56 -49.92
N SER A 276 7.68 -15.63 -49.30
CA SER A 276 8.40 -14.58 -50.05
C SER A 276 9.53 -15.18 -50.90
N SER A 277 10.25 -16.19 -50.39
CA SER A 277 11.26 -16.91 -51.17
C SER A 277 10.66 -17.67 -52.36
N SER A 278 9.45 -18.23 -52.22
CA SER A 278 8.74 -18.88 -53.34
C SER A 278 8.31 -17.87 -54.41
N GLN A 279 7.77 -16.71 -54.03
CA GLN A 279 7.41 -15.68 -55.02
C GLN A 279 8.62 -15.12 -55.77
N GLN A 280 9.80 -15.12 -55.16
CA GLN A 280 11.03 -14.71 -55.83
C GLN A 280 11.57 -15.79 -56.80
N LYS A 281 11.16 -17.06 -56.65
CA LYS A 281 11.44 -18.12 -57.65
C LYS A 281 10.51 -18.04 -58.85
N ASP A 282 9.23 -17.68 -58.65
CA ASP A 282 8.25 -17.61 -59.74
C ASP A 282 8.43 -16.38 -60.66
N LEU A 283 9.18 -15.34 -60.24
CA LEU A 283 9.47 -14.16 -61.08
C LEU A 283 10.71 -14.29 -61.99
N VAL A 284 11.47 -15.38 -61.90
CA VAL A 284 12.72 -15.57 -62.66
C VAL A 284 12.54 -16.47 -63.90
N GLU A 285 11.39 -17.13 -64.06
CA GLU A 285 11.12 -18.01 -65.20
C GLU A 285 10.21 -17.36 -66.25
N SER A 286 10.60 -16.18 -66.76
CA SER A 286 10.03 -15.56 -67.96
C SER A 286 11.08 -15.53 -69.06
N ASN A 287 10.95 -16.51 -69.96
CA ASN A 287 11.73 -16.79 -71.15
C ASN A 287 12.03 -15.56 -72.04
N CYS A 288 13.30 -15.31 -72.36
CA CYS A 288 13.67 -14.80 -73.69
C CYS A 288 15.08 -15.26 -74.07
N GLY A 289 15.13 -16.22 -74.98
CA GLY A 289 16.35 -16.61 -75.66
C GLY A 289 16.77 -15.62 -76.74
N ARG A 290 18.09 -15.51 -76.87
CA ARG A 290 18.88 -15.28 -78.10
C ARG A 290 19.00 -13.87 -78.70
N ILE A 291 20.27 -13.45 -78.71
CA ILE A 291 21.03 -12.69 -79.75
C ILE A 291 20.99 -11.15 -79.62
N CYS A 292 22.07 -10.56 -79.08
CA CYS A 292 23.06 -9.82 -79.87
C CYS A 292 24.26 -9.31 -79.03
N CYS A 293 25.44 -9.38 -79.66
CA CYS A 293 26.78 -9.10 -79.12
C CYS A 293 27.13 -7.61 -78.94
N ARG A 294 28.03 -7.31 -77.98
CA ARG A 294 29.34 -6.62 -78.15
C ARG A 294 29.90 -6.26 -76.76
N SER A 295 30.90 -6.97 -76.26
CA SER A 295 32.34 -6.72 -76.43
C SER A 295 32.89 -5.61 -75.52
N CYS A 296 33.93 -5.99 -74.77
CA CYS A 296 35.18 -5.23 -74.49
C CYS A 296 35.41 -4.55 -73.11
N PHE A 297 36.40 -5.13 -72.42
CA PHE A 297 37.51 -4.53 -71.63
C PHE A 297 37.33 -4.10 -70.15
N LEU A 298 38.07 -4.80 -69.25
CA LEU A 298 39.15 -4.33 -68.32
C LEU A 298 39.11 -2.82 -67.92
N GLN A 299 39.27 -2.34 -66.67
CA GLN A 299 39.99 -2.74 -65.44
C GLN A 299 39.61 -1.71 -64.30
N PRO A 300 39.91 -1.89 -62.98
CA PRO A 300 39.38 -1.09 -61.86
C PRO A 300 40.35 0.02 -61.36
N PRO A 301 39.93 0.84 -60.39
CA PRO A 301 40.65 0.98 -59.09
C PRO A 301 39.67 1.29 -57.91
N GLN A 302 40.00 1.42 -56.62
CA GLN A 302 41.08 1.09 -55.69
C GLN A 302 40.56 1.48 -54.27
N GLU A 303 41.11 0.82 -53.26
CA GLU A 303 41.07 0.97 -51.79
C GLU A 303 40.63 2.31 -51.15
N TYR A 304 39.96 2.22 -49.99
CA TYR A 304 40.49 2.74 -48.71
C TYR A 304 39.72 2.14 -47.51
N TRP A 305 40.45 1.59 -46.54
CA TRP A 305 39.94 1.05 -45.27
C TRP A 305 40.05 2.11 -44.18
N GLU A 306 39.12 2.12 -43.20
CA GLU A 306 39.51 2.24 -41.80
C GLU A 306 38.39 1.73 -40.86
N THR A 307 38.78 0.81 -39.98
CA THR A 307 38.00 0.23 -38.88
C THR A 307 38.41 0.93 -37.58
N VAL A 308 37.44 1.39 -36.78
CA VAL A 308 37.64 1.59 -35.33
C VAL A 308 36.40 1.09 -34.57
N ARG A 309 36.67 0.36 -33.49
CA ARG A 309 35.76 -0.40 -32.62
C ARG A 309 35.89 0.17 -31.21
N GLU A 310 34.81 0.59 -30.57
CA GLU A 310 34.75 0.87 -29.11
C GLU A 310 33.26 1.01 -28.69
N SER A 311 32.65 0.11 -27.91
CA SER A 311 32.70 -0.20 -26.46
C SER A 311 31.51 0.42 -25.69
N HIS A 312 31.13 -0.23 -24.58
CA HIS A 312 29.80 -0.27 -23.95
C HIS A 312 29.44 0.91 -23.03
N ARG A 313 28.12 1.07 -22.72
CA ARG A 313 27.46 1.27 -21.39
C ARG A 313 26.09 1.99 -21.58
N LEU A 314 24.95 1.36 -21.27
CA LEU A 314 24.20 1.25 -19.99
C LEU A 314 23.08 2.31 -19.80
N LEU A 315 21.88 1.76 -19.52
CA LEU A 315 20.74 2.27 -18.71
C LEU A 315 19.58 3.09 -19.35
N HIS A 316 18.39 2.47 -19.25
CA HIS A 316 16.98 2.94 -19.34
C HIS A 316 16.63 4.01 -18.25
N PRO A 317 15.39 4.62 -18.10
CA PRO A 317 14.04 4.17 -18.54
C PRO A 317 12.96 5.28 -18.86
N LEU A 318 11.70 4.83 -19.04
CA LEU A 318 10.38 5.45 -18.74
C LEU A 318 9.52 6.15 -19.84
N TYR A 319 8.39 5.46 -20.18
CA TYR A 319 6.97 5.90 -20.25
C TYR A 319 6.55 7.01 -21.26
N LYS A 320 5.48 6.96 -22.08
CA LYS A 320 4.10 6.36 -22.05
C LYS A 320 3.56 6.12 -23.49
N PRO A 321 2.56 5.23 -23.69
CA PRO A 321 1.66 5.29 -24.84
C PRO A 321 0.36 6.07 -24.53
N VAL A 322 -0.10 6.89 -25.47
CA VAL A 322 -1.44 7.48 -25.50
C VAL A 322 -2.31 6.68 -26.48
N LYS A 323 -3.53 6.37 -26.02
CA LYS A 323 -4.59 5.62 -26.70
C LYS A 323 -5.08 6.31 -27.98
N THR A 324 -5.55 5.53 -28.95
CA THR A 324 -6.69 5.91 -29.81
C THR A 324 -7.39 4.67 -30.35
N TYR A 325 -8.72 4.69 -30.25
CA TYR A 325 -9.67 3.68 -30.73
C TYR A 325 -9.99 3.93 -32.21
N THR A 326 -10.25 2.84 -32.96
CA THR A 326 -10.96 2.78 -34.25
C THR A 326 -11.59 1.38 -34.30
N VAL A 327 -12.85 1.13 -34.68
CA VAL A 327 -13.97 1.89 -35.25
C VAL A 327 -15.22 1.52 -34.45
#